data_AF-A0A0B1SRX5-F1
#
_entry.id   AF-A0A0B1SRX5-F1
#
_cell.length_a   1.000
_cell.length_b   1.000
_cell.length_c   1.000
_cell.angle_alpha   90.00
_cell.angle_beta   90.00
_cell.angle_gamma   90.00
#
_symmetry.space_group_name_H-M   'P 1'
#
loop_
_entity.id
_entity.type
_entity.pdbx_description
1 polymer ?
#
loop_
_entity_poly.entity_id
_entity_poly.type
_entity_poly.pdbx_seq_one_letter_code
_entity_poly.pdbx_strand_id
1 'polypeptide(L)'
;LCDYSDLSFDLQAAFPAIEAAPCFASSFPHIFGNKTDIPCLIPCAIDQDPYFRMTRDVAPRLKLPKPSLIFSTFLPALQGAQTKMAASDANSCVYLSDTAKQIKNKINKYAFSGGQASIEEHRALGGNCDVDVSYQFLKYFLDDDERLEEIRKQYTSGEMLTGELKKLAIDEVTKVILEMQERRKHVTDEVLDEFLKIRPLKYKY
;
A
#
# COMPACT_ATOMS: atom_id res chain seq x y z
N LEU A 1 -4.28 20.63 -37.94
CA LEU A 1 -4.64 20.44 -36.51
C LEU A 1 -4.27 19.00 -36.20
N CYS A 2 -3.12 18.75 -35.58
CA CYS A 2 -2.80 17.40 -35.11
C CYS A 2 -3.82 17.03 -34.04
N ASP A 3 -4.47 15.88 -34.23
CA ASP A 3 -5.46 15.38 -33.30
C ASP A 3 -4.74 14.95 -32.01
N TYR A 4 -4.91 15.75 -30.96
CA TYR A 4 -4.26 15.47 -29.66
C TYR A 4 -4.79 14.19 -29.00
N SER A 5 -5.90 13.63 -29.51
CA SER A 5 -6.45 12.36 -29.07
C SER A 5 -5.58 11.17 -29.48
N ASP A 6 -5.07 11.14 -30.71
CA ASP A 6 -4.17 10.08 -31.21
C ASP A 6 -2.82 10.08 -30.48
N LEU A 7 -2.29 11.26 -30.16
CA LEU A 7 -1.03 11.37 -29.41
C LEU A 7 -1.15 10.81 -27.98
N SER A 8 -2.32 10.99 -27.35
CA SER A 8 -2.58 10.45 -26.00
C SER A 8 -2.71 8.92 -26.01
N PHE A 9 -3.27 8.37 -27.10
CA PHE A 9 -3.41 6.94 -27.30
C PHE A 9 -2.06 6.26 -27.53
N ASP A 10 -1.21 6.85 -28.38
CA ASP A 10 0.14 6.34 -28.66
C ASP A 10 1.02 6.31 -27.41
N LEU A 11 0.95 7.36 -26.57
CA LEU A 11 1.67 7.38 -25.29
C LEU A 11 1.12 6.33 -24.31
N GLN A 12 -0.20 6.14 -24.25
CA GLN A 12 -0.80 5.14 -23.38
C GLN A 12 -0.42 3.71 -23.80
N ALA A 13 -0.32 3.45 -25.10
CA ALA A 13 0.12 2.17 -25.65
C ALA A 13 1.61 1.89 -25.39
N ALA A 14 2.46 2.93 -25.36
CA ALA A 14 3.88 2.81 -25.09
C ALA A 14 4.24 2.74 -23.59
N PHE A 15 3.35 3.23 -22.71
CA PHE A 15 3.59 3.30 -21.27
C PHE A 15 4.01 1.97 -20.61
N PRO A 16 3.44 0.79 -20.95
CA PRO A 16 3.91 -0.47 -20.41
C PRO A 16 5.40 -0.74 -20.63
N ALA A 17 5.99 -0.26 -21.73
CA ALA A 17 7.41 -0.40 -22.00
C ALA A 17 8.26 0.50 -21.07
N ILE A 18 7.74 1.68 -20.71
CA ILE A 18 8.37 2.60 -19.75
C ILE A 18 8.37 1.97 -18.35
N GLU A 19 7.28 1.34 -17.91
CA GLU A 19 7.26 0.60 -16.63
C GLU A 19 8.13 -0.66 -16.64
N ALA A 20 8.28 -1.31 -17.79
CA ALA A 20 9.15 -2.48 -17.94
C ALA A 20 10.65 -2.13 -17.84
N ALA A 21 11.06 -0.98 -18.37
CA ALA A 21 12.47 -0.62 -18.50
C ALA A 21 13.25 -0.60 -17.16
N PRO A 22 12.72 -0.05 -16.05
CA PRO A 22 13.35 -0.11 -14.73
C PRO A 22 13.62 -1.52 -14.18
N CYS A 23 12.99 -2.56 -14.74
CA CYS A 23 13.22 -3.95 -14.32
C CYS A 23 14.62 -4.46 -14.72
N PHE A 24 15.35 -3.73 -15.56
CA PHE A 24 16.65 -4.15 -16.11
C PHE A 24 17.76 -3.19 -15.68
N ALA A 25 18.86 -3.74 -15.18
CA ALA A 25 20.00 -2.97 -14.68
C ALA A 25 20.62 -2.03 -15.73
N SER A 26 20.53 -2.38 -17.01
CA SER A 26 20.99 -1.54 -18.12
C SER A 26 20.31 -0.18 -18.20
N SER A 27 19.13 -0.02 -17.61
CA SER A 27 18.42 1.27 -17.54
C SER A 27 19.09 2.25 -16.58
N PHE A 28 19.95 1.77 -15.68
CA PHE A 28 20.64 2.58 -14.68
C PHE A 28 22.17 2.39 -14.74
N PRO A 29 22.83 2.80 -15.83
CA PRO A 29 24.28 2.62 -15.99
C PRO A 29 25.11 3.39 -14.96
N HIS A 30 24.57 4.48 -14.41
CA HIS A 30 25.20 5.22 -13.32
C HIS A 30 25.21 4.44 -11.99
N ILE A 31 24.37 3.41 -11.83
CA ILE A 31 24.30 2.53 -10.65
C ILE A 31 25.02 1.21 -10.93
N PHE A 32 24.75 0.59 -12.09
CA PHE A 32 25.15 -0.78 -12.39
C PHE A 32 26.24 -0.89 -13.48
N GLY A 33 26.71 0.23 -14.04
CA GLY A 33 27.69 0.25 -15.11
C GLY A 33 27.17 -0.45 -16.37
N ASN A 34 27.98 -1.34 -16.93
CA ASN A 34 27.64 -2.12 -18.13
C ASN A 34 27.01 -3.49 -17.80
N LYS A 35 26.65 -3.75 -16.54
CA LYS A 35 26.06 -5.04 -16.13
C LYS A 35 24.62 -5.16 -16.57
N THR A 36 24.26 -6.34 -17.07
CA THR A 36 22.91 -6.68 -17.56
C THR A 36 22.31 -7.90 -16.86
N ASP A 37 23.10 -8.58 -16.04
CA ASP A 37 22.79 -9.85 -15.39
C ASP A 37 22.28 -9.69 -13.95
N ILE A 38 22.24 -8.46 -13.43
CA ILE A 38 21.74 -8.17 -12.08
C ILE A 38 20.22 -8.40 -12.04
N PRO A 39 19.71 -9.30 -11.18
CA PRO A 39 18.29 -9.56 -11.07
C PRO A 39 17.55 -8.40 -10.37
N CYS A 40 16.30 -8.19 -10.74
CA CYS A 40 15.41 -7.21 -10.12
C CYS A 40 14.35 -7.93 -9.25
N LEU A 41 14.08 -7.39 -8.06
CA LEU A 41 12.98 -7.78 -7.19
C LEU A 41 11.98 -6.62 -7.10
N ILE A 42 10.72 -6.89 -7.41
CA ILE A 42 9.66 -5.88 -7.49
C ILE A 42 8.61 -6.18 -6.40
N PRO A 43 8.60 -5.41 -5.30
CA PRO A 43 7.50 -5.41 -4.35
C PRO A 43 6.37 -4.51 -4.88
N CYS A 44 5.19 -5.08 -5.14
CA CYS A 44 4.03 -4.31 -5.62
C CYS A 44 2.71 -4.94 -5.17
N ALA A 45 1.62 -4.20 -5.30
CA ALA A 45 0.29 -4.79 -5.17
C ALA A 45 -0.06 -5.58 -6.45
N ILE A 46 -0.98 -6.53 -6.35
CA ILE A 46 -1.30 -7.49 -7.43
C ILE A 46 -1.86 -6.83 -8.71
N ASP A 47 -2.36 -5.59 -8.63
CA ASP A 47 -2.85 -4.84 -9.79
C ASP A 47 -1.76 -4.42 -10.78
N GLN A 48 -0.49 -4.46 -10.37
CA GLN A 48 0.65 -4.19 -11.24
C GLN A 48 1.16 -5.44 -11.99
N ASP A 49 0.65 -6.64 -11.65
CA ASP A 49 1.07 -7.90 -12.30
C ASP A 49 0.99 -7.87 -13.84
N PRO A 50 -0.03 -7.28 -14.49
CA PRO A 50 -0.10 -7.25 -15.95
C PRO A 50 1.14 -6.64 -16.63
N TYR A 51 1.71 -5.56 -16.06
CA TYR A 51 2.92 -4.93 -16.58
C TYR A 51 4.12 -5.87 -16.47
N PHE A 52 4.34 -6.45 -15.29
CA PHE A 52 5.53 -7.25 -15.04
C PHE A 52 5.45 -8.67 -15.60
N ARG A 53 4.24 -9.20 -15.79
CA ARG A 53 4.01 -10.43 -16.55
C ARG A 53 4.46 -10.24 -17.99
N MET A 54 4.07 -9.13 -18.64
CA MET A 54 4.57 -8.76 -19.96
C MET A 54 6.10 -8.60 -19.96
N THR A 55 6.67 -7.89 -18.98
CA THR A 55 8.12 -7.70 -18.86
C THR A 55 8.87 -9.03 -18.78
N ARG A 56 8.35 -10.01 -18.03
CA ARG A 56 8.93 -11.36 -17.90
C ARG A 56 8.89 -12.17 -19.19
N ASP A 57 7.89 -11.94 -20.04
CA ASP A 57 7.79 -12.60 -21.35
C ASP A 57 8.77 -12.00 -22.38
N VAL A 58 9.06 -10.70 -22.27
CA VAL A 58 10.00 -9.99 -23.15
C VAL A 58 11.45 -10.19 -22.72
N ALA A 59 11.74 -10.28 -21.42
CA ALA A 59 13.11 -10.34 -20.88
C ALA A 59 14.03 -11.38 -21.56
N PRO A 60 13.62 -12.65 -21.78
CA PRO A 60 14.46 -13.64 -22.45
C PRO A 60 14.78 -13.29 -23.91
N ARG A 61 13.88 -12.60 -24.61
CA ARG A 61 14.08 -12.16 -26.00
C ARG A 61 15.17 -11.08 -26.07
N LEU A 62 15.28 -10.27 -25.02
CA LEU A 62 16.33 -9.27 -24.85
C LEU A 62 17.62 -9.84 -24.23
N LYS A 63 17.66 -11.15 -23.92
CA LYS A 63 18.76 -11.81 -23.20
C LYS A 63 19.01 -11.20 -21.81
N LEU A 64 17.95 -10.77 -21.14
CA LEU A 64 17.97 -10.18 -19.81
C LEU A 64 17.30 -11.13 -18.78
N PRO A 65 17.69 -11.06 -17.50
CA PRO A 65 17.04 -11.84 -16.45
C PRO A 65 15.58 -11.42 -16.28
N LYS A 66 14.70 -12.38 -15.98
CA LYS A 66 13.31 -12.08 -15.63
C LYS A 66 13.24 -11.41 -14.26
N PRO A 67 12.48 -10.31 -14.08
CA PRO A 67 12.27 -9.75 -12.75
C PRO A 67 11.49 -10.72 -11.87
N SER A 68 11.81 -10.72 -10.58
CA SER A 68 11.09 -11.46 -9.53
C SER A 68 10.07 -10.54 -8.86
N LEU A 69 8.95 -11.09 -8.41
CA LEU A 69 7.85 -10.32 -7.82
C LEU A 69 7.48 -10.85 -6.43
N ILE A 70 7.12 -9.94 -5.54
CA ILE A 70 6.45 -10.24 -4.27
C ILE A 70 5.21 -9.35 -4.21
N PHE A 71 4.04 -9.98 -4.05
CA PHE A 71 2.76 -9.29 -4.08
C PHE A 71 2.24 -9.00 -2.67
N SER A 72 1.76 -7.77 -2.46
CA SER A 72 0.95 -7.42 -1.30
C SER A 72 -0.55 -7.54 -1.59
N THR A 73 -1.32 -7.83 -0.55
CA THR A 73 -2.77 -7.65 -0.56
C THR A 73 -3.13 -6.17 -0.45
N PHE A 74 -4.36 -5.81 -0.83
CA PHE A 74 -4.80 -4.42 -0.73
C PHE A 74 -5.19 -4.03 0.69
N LEU A 75 -4.78 -2.82 1.09
CA LEU A 75 -5.38 -2.16 2.23
C LEU A 75 -6.84 -1.82 1.89
N PRO A 76 -7.82 -2.28 2.69
CA PRO A 76 -9.23 -2.09 2.36
C PRO A 76 -9.64 -0.62 2.50
N ALA A 77 -10.65 -0.20 1.74
CA ALA A 77 -11.29 1.08 1.93
C ALA A 77 -12.10 1.08 3.25
N LEU A 78 -12.35 2.27 3.79
CA LEU A 78 -13.13 2.42 5.02
C LEU A 78 -14.52 1.80 4.88
N GLN A 79 -15.18 1.92 3.72
CA GLN A 79 -16.53 1.41 3.53
C GLN A 79 -16.63 -0.12 3.43
N GLY A 80 -15.53 -0.87 3.31
CA GLY A 80 -15.58 -2.33 3.32
C GLY A 80 -14.30 -3.03 2.87
N ALA A 81 -14.16 -4.29 3.30
CA ALA A 81 -12.98 -5.12 3.02
C ALA A 81 -12.78 -5.49 1.54
N GLN A 82 -13.84 -5.41 0.72
CA GLN A 82 -13.84 -5.82 -0.69
C GLN A 82 -13.49 -4.69 -1.66
N THR A 83 -13.41 -3.44 -1.18
CA THR A 83 -13.10 -2.28 -2.02
C THR A 83 -11.69 -1.78 -1.75
N LYS A 84 -10.94 -1.50 -2.82
CA LYS A 84 -9.59 -0.92 -2.71
C LYS A 84 -9.71 0.54 -2.28
N MET A 85 -8.87 0.95 -1.34
CA MET A 85 -8.77 2.36 -0.95
C MET A 85 -8.37 3.23 -2.16
N ALA A 86 -9.15 4.28 -2.44
CA ALA A 86 -8.94 5.17 -3.57
C ALA A 86 -8.89 6.62 -3.09
N ALA A 87 -7.81 7.34 -3.44
CA ALA A 87 -7.61 8.73 -3.06
C ALA A 87 -8.70 9.68 -3.63
N SER A 88 -9.45 9.23 -4.64
CA SER A 88 -10.57 9.96 -5.26
C SER A 88 -11.81 10.08 -4.37
N ASP A 89 -11.97 9.24 -3.34
CA ASP A 89 -13.02 9.39 -2.34
C ASP A 89 -12.41 9.65 -0.96
N ALA A 90 -12.49 10.91 -0.51
CA ALA A 90 -11.94 11.37 0.75
C ALA A 90 -12.54 10.70 2.01
N ASN A 91 -13.73 10.11 1.88
CA ASN A 91 -14.37 9.37 2.97
C ASN A 91 -13.97 7.88 2.97
N SER A 92 -13.36 7.39 1.89
CA SER A 92 -12.92 5.99 1.75
C SER A 92 -11.53 5.71 2.29
N CYS A 93 -10.72 6.75 2.50
CA CYS A 93 -9.32 6.61 2.80
C CYS A 93 -8.86 7.49 3.96
N VAL A 94 -7.82 7.01 4.65
CA VAL A 94 -7.04 7.82 5.60
C VAL A 94 -5.84 8.36 4.84
N TYR A 95 -5.72 9.68 4.74
CA TYR A 95 -4.60 10.31 4.05
C TYR A 95 -3.40 10.45 4.98
N LEU A 96 -2.19 10.41 4.41
CA LEU A 96 -0.95 10.70 5.15
C LEU A 96 -0.91 12.14 5.71
N SER A 97 -1.74 13.05 5.19
CA SER A 97 -1.89 14.42 5.68
C SER A 97 -3.02 14.58 6.71
N ASP A 98 -3.78 13.53 7.03
CA ASP A 98 -4.85 13.63 8.01
C ASP A 98 -4.28 13.87 9.42
N THR A 99 -4.95 14.74 10.17
CA THR A 99 -4.68 14.95 11.59
C THR A 99 -5.22 13.78 12.42
N ALA A 100 -4.69 13.58 13.63
CA ALA A 100 -5.20 12.58 14.58
C ALA A 100 -6.74 12.66 14.77
N LYS A 101 -7.31 13.88 14.78
CA LYS A 101 -8.76 14.09 14.86
C LYS A 101 -9.49 13.62 13.61
N GLN A 102 -8.94 13.85 12.42
CA GLN A 102 -9.52 13.37 11.16
C GLN A 102 -9.47 11.84 11.07
N ILE A 103 -8.33 11.23 11.42
CA ILE A 103 -8.16 9.77 11.48
C ILE A 103 -9.23 9.15 12.38
N LYS A 104 -9.32 9.65 13.63
CA LYS A 104 -10.35 9.22 14.60
C LYS A 104 -11.76 9.35 14.05
N ASN A 105 -12.10 10.47 13.42
CA ASN A 105 -13.44 10.69 12.89
C ASN A 105 -13.75 9.76 11.71
N LYS A 106 -12.79 9.55 10.80
CA LYS A 106 -12.96 8.68 9.63
C LYS A 106 -13.15 7.23 10.04
N ILE A 107 -12.31 6.71 10.94
CA ILE A 107 -12.43 5.31 11.40
C ILE A 107 -13.74 5.12 12.17
N ASN A 108 -14.11 6.05 13.07
CA ASN A 108 -15.35 5.91 13.82
C ASN A 108 -16.60 5.93 12.92
N LYS A 109 -16.67 6.86 11.96
CA LYS A 109 -17.86 7.09 11.15
C LYS A 109 -17.96 6.20 9.91
N TYR A 110 -16.84 5.94 9.24
CA TYR A 110 -16.85 5.35 7.90
C TYR A 110 -16.26 3.95 7.84
N ALA A 111 -15.42 3.55 8.83
CA ALA A 111 -14.92 2.17 8.86
C ALA A 111 -16.07 1.19 9.11
N PHE A 112 -16.33 0.34 8.12
CA PHE A 112 -17.31 -0.73 8.20
C PHE A 112 -16.96 -1.66 9.35
N SER A 113 -17.98 -2.01 10.14
CA SER A 113 -17.84 -2.93 11.26
C SER A 113 -18.39 -4.31 10.92
N GLY A 114 -17.65 -5.34 11.31
CA GLY A 114 -18.13 -6.72 11.34
C GLY A 114 -18.85 -7.10 12.64
N GLY A 115 -19.08 -6.15 13.53
CA GLY A 115 -19.81 -6.35 14.80
C GLY A 115 -21.33 -6.34 14.62
N GLN A 116 -22.06 -6.49 15.72
CA GLN A 116 -23.54 -6.52 15.72
C GLN A 116 -24.11 -5.12 15.97
N ALA A 117 -25.41 -4.96 15.69
CA ALA A 117 -26.09 -3.67 15.84
C ALA A 117 -26.26 -3.25 17.32
N SER A 118 -26.43 -4.21 18.22
CA SER A 118 -26.56 -4.00 19.66
C SER A 118 -25.42 -4.64 20.45
N ILE A 119 -25.19 -4.14 21.68
CA ILE A 119 -24.17 -4.69 22.58
C ILE A 119 -24.55 -6.12 22.97
N GLU A 120 -25.82 -6.35 23.28
CA GLU A 120 -26.35 -7.65 23.70
C GLU A 120 -26.12 -8.72 22.63
N GLU A 121 -26.45 -8.41 21.37
CA GLU A 121 -26.18 -9.31 20.24
C GLU A 121 -24.67 -9.50 20.03
N HIS A 122 -23.87 -8.44 20.17
CA HIS A 122 -22.42 -8.56 20.00
C HIS A 122 -21.78 -9.43 21.07
N ARG A 123 -22.24 -9.33 22.34
CA ARG A 123 -21.80 -10.23 23.41
C ARG A 123 -22.21 -11.68 23.16
N ALA A 124 -23.36 -11.91 22.51
CA ALA A 124 -23.88 -13.25 22.26
C ALA A 124 -23.32 -13.91 20.99
N LEU A 125 -23.09 -13.14 19.93
CA LEU A 125 -22.75 -13.63 18.59
C LEU A 125 -21.32 -13.27 18.15
N GLY A 126 -20.67 -12.32 18.83
CA GLY A 126 -19.35 -11.82 18.47
C GLY A 126 -19.34 -10.94 17.21
N GLY A 127 -18.12 -10.55 16.82
CA GLY A 127 -17.82 -9.84 15.59
C GLY A 127 -17.10 -10.70 14.56
N ASN A 128 -17.24 -10.34 13.29
CA ASN A 128 -16.55 -10.99 12.17
C ASN A 128 -15.31 -10.21 11.75
N CYS A 129 -14.12 -10.71 12.11
CA CYS A 129 -12.83 -10.14 11.75
C CYS A 129 -12.56 -10.11 10.23
N ASP A 130 -13.12 -11.03 9.44
CA ASP A 130 -12.84 -11.11 7.99
C ASP A 130 -13.39 -9.92 7.22
N VAL A 131 -14.44 -9.29 7.74
CA VAL A 131 -15.10 -8.14 7.11
C VAL A 131 -14.87 -6.82 7.86
N ASP A 132 -14.43 -6.86 9.13
CA ASP A 132 -14.23 -5.66 9.93
C ASP A 132 -12.98 -4.88 9.49
N VAL A 133 -13.19 -3.66 9.00
CA VAL A 133 -12.11 -2.84 8.43
C VAL A 133 -11.10 -2.41 9.51
N SER A 134 -11.52 -2.23 10.76
CA SER A 134 -10.61 -1.83 11.84
C SER A 134 -9.69 -2.99 12.22
N TYR A 135 -10.22 -4.23 12.25
CA TYR A 135 -9.38 -5.41 12.39
C TYR A 135 -8.42 -5.58 11.21
N GLN A 136 -8.89 -5.36 9.97
CA GLN A 136 -8.01 -5.43 8.81
C GLN A 136 -6.87 -4.40 8.90
N PHE A 137 -7.13 -3.17 9.36
CA PHE A 137 -6.08 -2.16 9.56
C PHE A 137 -5.05 -2.61 10.61
N LEU A 138 -5.49 -3.22 11.71
CA LEU A 138 -4.58 -3.75 12.72
C LEU A 138 -3.64 -4.81 12.13
N LYS A 139 -4.10 -5.68 11.22
CA LYS A 139 -3.22 -6.65 10.54
C LYS A 139 -2.06 -6.00 9.75
N TYR A 140 -2.21 -4.75 9.33
CA TYR A 140 -1.17 -4.03 8.58
C TYR A 140 -0.27 -3.15 9.45
N PHE A 141 -0.80 -2.63 10.56
CA PHE A 141 -0.12 -1.60 11.36
C PHE A 141 0.31 -2.06 12.76
N LEU A 142 -0.31 -3.10 13.31
CA LEU A 142 0.07 -3.67 14.60
C LEU A 142 1.19 -4.69 14.40
N ASP A 143 2.39 -4.36 14.88
CA ASP A 143 3.59 -5.21 14.80
C ASP A 143 3.72 -6.10 16.05
N ASP A 144 2.68 -6.89 16.33
CA ASP A 144 2.62 -7.86 17.43
C ASP A 144 1.60 -8.97 17.11
N ASP A 145 2.11 -10.12 16.66
CA ASP A 145 1.30 -11.27 16.25
C ASP A 145 0.46 -11.86 17.40
N GLU A 146 1.02 -11.91 18.61
CA GLU A 146 0.33 -12.46 19.79
C GLU A 146 -0.84 -11.56 20.17
N ARG A 147 -0.61 -10.25 20.19
CA ARG A 147 -1.65 -9.26 20.48
C ARG A 147 -2.73 -9.24 19.41
N LEU A 148 -2.35 -9.35 18.12
CA LEU A 148 -3.29 -9.41 17.02
C LEU A 148 -4.22 -10.64 17.12
N GLU A 149 -3.67 -11.79 17.51
CA GLU A 149 -4.44 -13.02 17.72
C GLU A 149 -5.33 -12.93 18.97
N GLU A 150 -4.88 -12.28 20.04
CA GLU A 150 -5.70 -11.99 21.22
C GLU A 150 -6.92 -11.13 20.84
N ILE A 151 -6.69 -10.04 20.12
CA ILE A 151 -7.74 -9.14 19.63
C ILE A 151 -8.74 -9.92 18.75
N ARG A 152 -8.24 -10.81 17.88
CA ARG A 152 -9.09 -11.66 17.04
C ARG A 152 -10.02 -12.53 17.88
N LYS A 153 -9.48 -13.21 18.90
CA LYS A 153 -10.26 -14.07 19.81
C LYS A 153 -11.28 -13.27 20.61
N GLN A 154 -10.89 -12.14 21.19
CA GLN A 154 -11.78 -11.29 21.98
C GLN A 154 -12.91 -10.70 21.14
N TYR A 155 -12.62 -10.24 19.92
CA TYR A 155 -13.66 -9.71 19.04
C TYR A 155 -14.60 -10.80 18.51
N THR A 156 -14.06 -11.96 18.12
CA THR A 156 -14.86 -13.09 17.62
C THR A 156 -15.75 -13.71 18.70
N SER A 157 -15.31 -13.69 19.95
CA SER A 157 -16.11 -14.17 21.10
C SER A 157 -17.14 -13.15 21.61
N GLY A 158 -17.04 -11.88 21.18
CA GLY A 158 -17.86 -10.79 21.68
C GLY A 158 -17.37 -10.17 22.98
N GLU A 159 -16.19 -10.56 23.49
CA GLU A 159 -15.55 -9.94 24.67
C GLU A 159 -15.01 -8.52 24.39
N MET A 160 -14.54 -8.25 23.18
CA MET A 160 -14.17 -6.91 22.74
C MET A 160 -15.30 -6.30 21.94
N LEU A 161 -15.71 -5.07 22.27
CA LEU A 161 -16.71 -4.33 21.50
C LEU A 161 -16.09 -3.66 20.27
N THR A 162 -16.89 -3.40 19.23
CA THR A 162 -16.47 -2.65 18.03
C THR A 162 -15.80 -1.31 18.36
N GLY A 163 -16.32 -0.58 19.36
CA GLY A 163 -15.74 0.71 19.76
C GLY A 163 -14.32 0.58 20.32
N GLU A 164 -14.02 -0.52 21.01
CA GLU A 164 -12.71 -0.82 21.58
C GLU A 164 -11.74 -1.22 20.47
N LEU A 165 -12.17 -2.07 19.54
CA LEU A 165 -11.42 -2.44 18.35
C LEU A 165 -11.06 -1.20 17.49
N LYS A 166 -12.04 -0.33 17.24
CA LYS A 166 -11.83 0.93 16.51
C LYS A 166 -10.82 1.82 17.22
N LYS A 167 -10.87 1.91 18.55
CA LYS A 167 -9.90 2.70 19.32
C LYS A 167 -8.48 2.18 19.12
N LEU A 168 -8.25 0.87 19.19
CA LEU A 168 -6.94 0.27 18.92
C LEU A 168 -6.46 0.60 17.50
N ALA A 169 -7.33 0.44 16.50
CA ALA A 169 -6.98 0.78 15.11
C ALA A 169 -6.65 2.28 14.94
N ILE A 170 -7.40 3.17 15.61
CA ILE A 170 -7.13 4.61 15.59
C ILE A 170 -5.76 4.90 16.18
N ASP A 171 -5.41 4.28 17.30
CA ASP A 171 -4.16 4.53 18.01
C ASP A 171 -2.95 4.09 17.15
N GLU A 172 -2.98 2.87 16.59
CA GLU A 172 -1.90 2.37 15.72
C GLU A 172 -1.77 3.16 14.40
N VAL A 173 -2.88 3.44 13.73
CA VAL A 173 -2.87 4.22 12.47
C VAL A 173 -2.37 5.65 12.72
N THR A 174 -2.81 6.27 13.82
CA THR A 174 -2.38 7.62 14.19
C THR A 174 -0.89 7.65 14.48
N LYS A 175 -0.37 6.67 15.22
CA LYS A 175 1.07 6.53 15.50
C LYS A 175 1.88 6.50 14.20
N VAL A 176 1.55 5.59 13.28
CA VAL A 176 2.26 5.44 11.99
C VAL A 176 2.19 6.73 11.16
N ILE A 177 1.02 7.35 11.05
CA ILE A 177 0.86 8.58 10.26
C ILE A 177 1.64 9.75 10.85
N LEU A 178 1.58 9.95 12.17
CA LEU A 178 2.30 11.05 12.82
C LEU A 178 3.82 10.88 12.70
N GLU A 179 4.32 9.65 12.82
CA GLU A 179 5.74 9.35 12.57
C GLU A 179 6.14 9.63 11.11
N MET A 180 5.30 9.28 10.14
CA MET A 180 5.54 9.59 8.72
C MET A 180 5.51 11.10 8.47
N GLN A 181 4.55 11.82 9.07
CA GLN A 181 4.46 13.29 8.97
C GLN A 181 5.69 13.96 9.57
N GLU A 182 6.19 13.47 10.71
CA GLU A 182 7.40 13.98 11.31
C GLU A 182 8.61 13.77 10.41
N ARG A 183 8.82 12.55 9.89
CA ARG A 183 9.90 12.27 8.93
C ARG A 183 9.79 13.15 7.67
N ARG A 184 8.57 13.39 7.18
CA ARG A 184 8.33 14.23 6.00
C ARG A 184 8.79 15.68 6.20
N LYS A 185 8.74 16.22 7.42
CA LYS A 185 9.22 17.60 7.71
C LYS A 185 10.72 17.76 7.48
N HIS A 186 11.48 16.67 7.57
CA HIS A 186 12.93 16.65 7.39
C HIS A 186 13.34 16.42 5.92
N VAL A 187 12.37 16.28 4.99
CA VAL A 187 12.64 16.20 3.55
C VAL A 187 12.71 17.62 3.00
N THR A 188 13.92 18.15 2.87
CA THR A 188 14.18 19.46 2.25
C THR A 188 14.36 19.35 0.74
N ASP A 189 14.41 20.50 0.06
CA ASP A 189 14.69 20.55 -1.39
C ASP A 189 16.07 19.95 -1.70
N GLU A 190 17.07 20.16 -0.83
CA GLU A 190 18.40 19.56 -1.00
C GLU A 190 18.37 18.03 -0.87
N VAL A 191 17.59 17.50 0.07
CA VAL A 191 17.39 16.05 0.20
C VAL A 191 16.70 15.52 -1.06
N LEU A 192 15.67 16.19 -1.55
CA LEU A 192 14.96 15.80 -2.76
C LEU A 192 15.89 15.81 -3.98
N ASP A 193 16.66 16.88 -4.16
CA ASP A 193 17.64 17.02 -5.22
C ASP A 193 18.71 15.95 -5.14
N GLU A 194 19.21 15.62 -3.94
CA GLU A 194 20.16 14.53 -3.76
C GLU A 194 19.55 13.18 -4.15
N PHE A 195 18.30 12.91 -3.76
CA PHE A 195 17.61 11.66 -4.10
C PHE A 195 17.40 11.51 -5.62
N LEU A 196 16.99 12.59 -6.31
CA LEU A 196 16.72 12.61 -7.75
C LEU A 196 17.99 12.70 -8.61
N LYS A 197 19.14 13.08 -8.02
CA LYS A 197 20.41 13.19 -8.73
C LYS A 197 20.89 11.84 -9.27
N ILE A 198 21.15 11.81 -10.58
CA ILE A 198 21.84 10.70 -11.26
C ILE A 198 23.25 10.58 -10.69
N ARG A 199 23.50 9.52 -9.91
CA ARG A 199 24.78 9.28 -9.23
C ARG A 199 24.98 7.79 -8.90
N PRO A 200 26.21 7.33 -8.71
CA PRO A 200 26.47 6.02 -8.12
C PRO A 200 25.87 5.92 -6.71
N LEU A 201 25.32 4.75 -6.39
CA LEU A 201 24.89 4.44 -5.02
C LEU A 201 26.06 3.95 -4.16
N LYS A 202 25.82 3.79 -2.86
CA LYS A 202 26.83 3.32 -1.89
C LYS A 202 27.41 1.93 -2.24
N TYR A 203 26.64 1.12 -2.98
CA TYR A 203 27.03 -0.24 -3.32
C TYR A 203 27.74 -0.29 -4.67
N LYS A 204 28.83 -1.06 -4.72
CA LYS A 204 29.51 -1.42 -5.96
C LYS A 204 29.11 -2.84 -6.32
N TYR A 205 28.73 -3.04 -7.58
CA TYR A 205 28.25 -4.31 -8.09
C TYR A 205 29.30 -4.96 -8.96
#